data_AF-A0A852T0N3-F1
#
_entry.id   AF-A0A852T0N3-F1
#
_cell.length_a   1.000
_cell.length_b   1.000
_cell.length_c   1.000
_cell.angle_alpha   90.00
_cell.angle_beta   90.00
_cell.angle_gamma   90.00
#
_symmetry.space_group_name_H-M   'P 1'
#
loop_
_entity.id
_entity.type
_entity.pdbx_description
1 polymer ?
#
loop_
_entity_poly.entity_id
_entity_poly.type
_entity_poly.pdbx_seq_one_letter_code
_entity_poly.pdbx_strand_id
1 'polypeptide(L)'
;MDAVSAIDVLVFSAEFACCGTPFAAGEEVTLTVRALTQDSPAQDGVPTYAHELHPHDDRVPLADVTGRVERIVASYERMVPVPGAHYRTNDPDDRIERDVDRVPTEDHPAGYGGPDYRVRLRIPSGTLLPDPAPEVELSPTLDIDGPPPPRMLPLLTKLITDVASEFGDAVDVLRGRDDASVTLQPRREGAAAVRWNADLDQLTAEIEYAEWALTDDESGIAVLRDLVAAAAAGRFAETVEGWTITSIATAAEGRVYEARTSVSRFPLGGTVVVVGGSALERVERARSGDPFVPWVDAV
;
A
#
# COMPACT_ATOMS: atom_id res chain seq x y z
N MET A 1 -48.09 10.52 1.13
CA MET A 1 -46.86 9.78 1.43
C MET A 1 -46.00 9.99 0.22
N ASP A 2 -45.03 10.91 0.33
CA ASP A 2 -44.10 11.16 -0.75
C ASP A 2 -43.32 9.87 -0.98
N ALA A 3 -43.21 9.44 -2.24
CA ALA A 3 -42.40 8.29 -2.56
C ALA A 3 -40.97 8.55 -2.02
N VAL A 4 -40.30 7.52 -1.56
CA VAL A 4 -38.95 7.65 -1.04
C VAL A 4 -38.05 6.80 -1.92
N SER A 5 -36.90 7.36 -2.31
CA SER A 5 -35.90 6.65 -3.11
C SER A 5 -34.72 6.29 -2.22
N ALA A 6 -34.01 5.23 -2.57
CA ALA A 6 -32.76 4.84 -1.92
C ALA A 6 -31.63 4.90 -2.94
N ILE A 7 -30.45 5.26 -2.46
CA ILE A 7 -29.19 5.16 -3.20
C ILE A 7 -28.17 4.44 -2.32
N ASP A 8 -27.20 3.77 -2.94
CA ASP A 8 -26.02 3.28 -2.24
C ASP A 8 -24.87 4.26 -2.51
N VAL A 9 -24.11 4.60 -1.47
CA VAL A 9 -22.97 5.50 -1.53
C VAL A 9 -21.73 4.77 -1.03
N LEU A 10 -20.72 4.62 -1.89
CA LEU A 10 -19.40 4.12 -1.53
C LEU A 10 -18.61 5.21 -0.83
N VAL A 11 -18.11 4.94 0.35
CA VAL A 11 -17.26 5.84 1.14
C VAL A 11 -15.91 5.17 1.28
N PHE A 12 -14.90 5.74 0.61
CA PHE A 12 -13.53 5.23 0.66
C PHE A 12 -12.87 5.57 1.99
N SER A 13 -12.30 4.55 2.63
CA SER A 13 -11.66 4.65 3.94
C SER A 13 -10.54 5.71 3.98
N ALA A 14 -9.72 5.77 2.93
CA ALA A 14 -8.59 6.69 2.84
C ALA A 14 -9.05 8.16 2.80
N GLU A 15 -10.07 8.47 2.02
CA GLU A 15 -10.63 9.82 1.92
C GLU A 15 -11.34 10.20 3.22
N PHE A 16 -12.12 9.27 3.76
CA PHE A 16 -12.82 9.48 5.01
C PHE A 16 -11.85 9.73 6.19
N ALA A 17 -10.73 9.02 6.25
CA ALA A 17 -9.72 9.21 7.29
C ALA A 17 -9.03 10.59 7.22
N CYS A 18 -9.03 11.24 6.05
CA CYS A 18 -8.42 12.55 5.84
C CYS A 18 -9.31 13.69 6.35
N CYS A 19 -10.58 13.73 5.90
CA CYS A 19 -11.49 14.85 6.13
C CYS A 19 -12.96 14.44 6.32
N GLY A 20 -13.24 13.14 6.48
CA GLY A 20 -14.58 12.62 6.71
C GLY A 20 -15.17 13.06 8.06
N THR A 21 -16.49 13.17 8.10
CA THR A 21 -17.24 13.42 9.34
C THR A 21 -17.92 12.14 9.80
N PRO A 22 -17.73 11.67 11.04
CA PRO A 22 -18.40 10.48 11.57
C PRO A 22 -19.93 10.56 11.50
N PHE A 23 -20.57 9.44 11.19
CA PHE A 23 -22.02 9.29 11.19
C PHE A 23 -22.46 7.86 11.52
N ALA A 24 -23.74 7.69 11.86
CA ALA A 24 -24.33 6.42 12.26
C ALA A 24 -25.60 6.05 11.49
N ALA A 25 -25.93 4.75 11.51
CA ALA A 25 -27.20 4.26 11.00
C ALA A 25 -28.37 4.94 11.73
N GLY A 26 -29.32 5.44 10.95
CA GLY A 26 -30.48 6.17 11.43
C GLY A 26 -30.30 7.69 11.54
N GLU A 27 -29.09 8.23 11.35
CA GLU A 27 -28.83 9.66 11.32
C GLU A 27 -29.17 10.27 9.95
N GLU A 28 -29.43 11.58 9.94
CA GLU A 28 -29.52 12.37 8.72
C GLU A 28 -28.14 12.96 8.40
N VAL A 29 -27.67 12.73 7.18
CA VAL A 29 -26.33 13.13 6.72
C VAL A 29 -26.43 13.80 5.37
N THR A 30 -25.48 14.69 5.09
CA THR A 30 -25.25 15.24 3.75
C THR A 30 -23.93 14.68 3.23
N LEU A 31 -23.98 13.98 2.10
CA LEU A 31 -22.80 13.46 1.42
C LEU A 31 -22.69 14.12 0.06
N THR A 32 -21.52 14.68 -0.26
CA THR A 32 -21.19 15.09 -1.63
C THR A 32 -20.94 13.82 -2.44
N VAL A 33 -21.72 13.59 -3.48
CA VAL A 33 -21.64 12.37 -4.27
C VAL A 33 -21.29 12.66 -5.73
N ARG A 34 -20.62 11.70 -6.36
CA ARG A 34 -20.43 11.60 -7.81
C ARG A 34 -21.00 10.30 -8.33
N ALA A 35 -21.55 10.34 -9.55
CA ALA A 35 -21.95 9.12 -10.22
C ALA A 35 -20.71 8.30 -10.60
N LEU A 36 -20.81 6.99 -10.43
CA LEU A 36 -19.83 6.07 -10.99
C LEU A 36 -20.08 5.93 -12.50
N THR A 37 -19.08 5.44 -13.26
CA THR A 37 -19.22 5.20 -14.70
C THR A 37 -20.37 4.22 -14.99
N GLN A 38 -20.91 4.27 -16.21
CA GLN A 38 -22.14 3.53 -16.58
C GLN A 38 -22.05 2.01 -16.39
N ASP A 39 -20.84 1.45 -16.31
CA ASP A 39 -20.60 0.02 -16.12
C ASP A 39 -20.61 -0.42 -14.65
N SER A 40 -20.79 0.51 -13.70
CA SER A 40 -20.94 0.15 -12.29
C SER A 40 -22.33 -0.45 -12.03
N PRO A 41 -22.42 -1.75 -11.69
CA PRO A 41 -23.70 -2.42 -11.57
C PRO A 41 -24.50 -1.88 -10.38
N ALA A 42 -25.76 -1.50 -10.61
CA ALA A 42 -26.71 -1.27 -9.53
C ALA A 42 -26.88 -2.57 -8.72
N GLN A 43 -26.62 -2.53 -7.42
CA GLN A 43 -26.86 -3.66 -6.54
C GLN A 43 -28.32 -3.66 -6.06
N ASP A 44 -29.00 -4.79 -6.21
CA ASP A 44 -30.42 -4.94 -5.88
C ASP A 44 -31.34 -3.89 -6.55
N GLY A 45 -30.92 -3.33 -7.70
CA GLY A 45 -31.64 -2.27 -8.41
C GLY A 45 -31.52 -0.88 -7.76
N VAL A 46 -30.65 -0.71 -6.77
CA VAL A 46 -30.35 0.58 -6.13
C VAL A 46 -29.14 1.21 -6.84
N PRO A 47 -29.25 2.46 -7.35
CA PRO A 47 -28.13 3.13 -8.01
C PRO A 47 -27.01 3.43 -7.01
N THR A 48 -25.76 3.26 -7.46
CA THR A 48 -24.56 3.41 -6.63
C THR A 48 -23.76 4.65 -7.03
N TYR A 49 -23.32 5.40 -6.03
CA TYR A 49 -22.51 6.61 -6.15
C TYR A 49 -21.24 6.49 -5.31
N ALA A 50 -20.24 7.34 -5.55
CA ALA A 50 -19.10 7.51 -4.64
C ALA A 50 -19.25 8.81 -3.86
N HIS A 51 -18.97 8.77 -2.55
CA HIS A 51 -18.78 9.96 -1.76
C HIS A 51 -17.43 10.59 -2.13
N GLU A 52 -17.45 11.90 -2.36
CA GLU A 52 -16.27 12.67 -2.73
C GLU A 52 -15.95 13.68 -1.63
N LEU A 53 -14.71 13.67 -1.15
CA LEU A 53 -14.24 14.55 -0.08
C LEU A 53 -13.12 15.49 -0.53
N HIS A 54 -12.57 15.28 -1.73
CA HIS A 54 -11.49 16.09 -2.26
C HIS A 54 -11.93 16.93 -3.47
N PRO A 55 -11.28 18.08 -3.71
CA PRO A 55 -11.55 18.87 -4.90
C PRO A 55 -11.22 18.07 -6.15
N HIS A 56 -12.23 17.82 -6.98
CA HIS A 56 -12.03 17.29 -8.33
C HIS A 56 -11.92 18.44 -9.35
N ASP A 57 -11.45 18.07 -10.53
CA ASP A 57 -11.61 18.90 -11.72
C ASP A 57 -13.10 19.28 -11.88
N ASP A 58 -13.38 20.56 -12.15
CA ASP A 58 -14.73 21.12 -12.35
C ASP A 58 -15.55 20.39 -13.42
N ARG A 59 -14.92 19.53 -14.23
CA ARG A 59 -15.56 18.64 -15.20
C ARG A 59 -16.31 17.46 -14.58
N VAL A 60 -16.09 17.12 -13.31
CA VAL A 60 -16.78 16.02 -12.63
C VAL A 60 -18.05 16.55 -11.95
N PRO A 61 -19.26 16.16 -12.38
CA PRO A 61 -20.49 16.58 -11.72
C PRO A 61 -20.59 16.02 -10.30
N LEU A 62 -20.69 16.92 -9.32
CA LEU A 62 -20.90 16.61 -7.91
C LEU A 62 -22.25 17.15 -7.46
N ALA A 63 -22.88 16.47 -6.50
CA ALA A 63 -24.06 16.99 -5.82
C ALA A 63 -24.03 16.67 -4.33
N ASP A 64 -24.44 17.63 -3.50
CA ASP A 64 -24.69 17.39 -2.08
C ASP A 64 -26.05 16.71 -1.90
N VAL A 65 -26.03 15.48 -1.41
CA VAL A 65 -27.23 14.67 -1.20
C VAL A 65 -27.48 14.50 0.29
N THR A 66 -28.60 15.01 0.75
CA THR A 66 -29.05 14.86 2.14
C THR A 66 -30.07 13.74 2.26
N GLY A 67 -29.86 12.83 3.20
CA GLY A 67 -30.76 11.72 3.45
C GLY A 67 -30.53 11.05 4.79
N ARG A 68 -31.38 10.07 5.10
CA ARG A 68 -31.26 9.26 6.31
C ARG A 68 -30.50 7.98 6.02
N VAL A 69 -29.47 7.68 6.81
CA VAL A 69 -28.71 6.43 6.71
C VAL A 69 -29.59 5.26 7.15
N GLU A 70 -29.80 4.27 6.28
CA GLU A 70 -30.59 3.08 6.60
C GLU A 70 -29.72 1.89 6.98
N ARG A 71 -28.56 1.75 6.33
CA ARG A 71 -27.66 0.62 6.50
C ARG A 71 -26.24 1.03 6.15
N ILE A 72 -25.27 0.53 6.90
CA ILE A 72 -23.85 0.70 6.62
C ILE A 72 -23.25 -0.70 6.56
N VAL A 73 -22.61 -1.04 5.45
CA VAL A 73 -21.85 -2.27 5.30
C VAL A 73 -20.37 -1.90 5.19
N ALA A 74 -19.56 -2.35 6.14
CA ALA A 74 -18.11 -2.25 6.08
C ALA A 74 -17.57 -3.44 5.27
N SER A 75 -16.75 -3.13 4.25
CA SER A 75 -16.10 -4.09 3.37
C SER A 75 -14.60 -4.11 3.66
N TYR A 76 -14.10 -5.23 4.15
CA TYR A 76 -12.70 -5.44 4.48
C TYR A 76 -12.07 -6.36 3.43
N GLU A 77 -10.90 -5.99 2.93
CA GLU A 77 -10.10 -6.81 2.03
C GLU A 77 -8.82 -7.26 2.74
N ARG A 78 -8.38 -8.50 2.47
CA ARG A 78 -7.22 -9.06 3.13
C ARG A 78 -5.98 -8.30 2.69
N MET A 79 -5.16 -7.85 3.64
CA MET A 79 -3.87 -7.28 3.28
C MET A 79 -2.89 -8.39 2.93
N VAL A 80 -2.33 -8.35 1.73
CA VAL A 80 -1.32 -9.29 1.23
C VAL A 80 -0.01 -8.55 0.93
N PRO A 81 1.15 -9.18 1.17
CA PRO A 81 2.43 -8.57 0.83
C PRO A 81 2.58 -8.41 -0.69
N VAL A 82 3.19 -7.32 -1.12
CA VAL A 82 3.51 -7.09 -2.54
C VAL A 82 4.98 -7.51 -2.78
N PRO A 83 5.25 -8.43 -3.72
CA PRO A 83 6.63 -8.77 -4.08
C PRO A 83 7.42 -7.52 -4.47
N GLY A 84 8.63 -7.38 -3.96
CA GLY A 84 9.49 -6.22 -4.27
C GLY A 84 9.16 -4.95 -3.49
N ALA A 85 8.10 -4.91 -2.68
CA ALA A 85 7.70 -3.72 -1.94
C ALA A 85 7.66 -3.92 -0.42
N HIS A 86 7.87 -2.83 0.32
CA HIS A 86 7.76 -2.80 1.78
C HIS A 86 6.31 -2.63 2.29
N TYR A 87 5.38 -2.29 1.39
CA TYR A 87 3.97 -2.13 1.70
C TYR A 87 3.14 -3.38 1.37
N ARG A 88 1.89 -3.36 1.82
CA ARG A 88 0.89 -4.40 1.53
C ARG A 88 -0.18 -3.80 0.62
N THR A 89 -0.78 -4.64 -0.20
CA THR A 89 -1.98 -4.29 -0.97
C THR A 89 -3.18 -5.06 -0.45
N ASN A 90 -4.37 -4.68 -0.89
CA ASN A 90 -5.59 -5.41 -0.61
C ASN A 90 -5.81 -6.50 -1.68
N ASP A 91 -6.24 -7.69 -1.23
CA ASP A 91 -6.68 -8.78 -2.09
C ASP A 91 -8.20 -8.68 -2.28
N PRO A 92 -8.70 -8.30 -3.48
CA PRO A 92 -10.12 -8.15 -3.74
C PRO A 92 -10.88 -9.49 -3.75
N ASP A 93 -10.17 -10.62 -3.89
CA ASP A 93 -10.77 -11.96 -3.91
C ASP A 93 -10.99 -12.52 -2.49
N ASP A 94 -10.31 -11.98 -1.47
CA ASP A 94 -10.50 -12.28 -0.05
C ASP A 94 -11.13 -11.09 0.68
N ARG A 95 -12.46 -11.00 0.53
CA ARG A 95 -13.28 -9.92 1.08
C ARG A 95 -14.27 -10.41 2.14
N ILE A 96 -14.37 -9.67 3.23
CA ILE A 96 -15.37 -9.84 4.29
C ILE A 96 -16.25 -8.60 4.35
N GLU A 97 -17.57 -8.78 4.29
CA GLU A 97 -18.55 -7.72 4.52
C GLU A 97 -19.22 -7.88 5.90
N ARG A 98 -19.44 -6.77 6.61
CA ARG A 98 -20.17 -6.74 7.89
C ARG A 98 -21.11 -5.55 7.96
N ASP A 99 -22.32 -5.80 8.44
CA ASP A 99 -23.20 -4.72 8.89
C ASP A 99 -22.60 -4.03 10.10
N VAL A 100 -22.55 -2.70 10.07
CA VAL A 100 -22.05 -1.86 11.16
C VAL A 100 -23.02 -0.71 11.42
N ASP A 101 -22.99 -0.18 12.64
CA ASP A 101 -23.89 0.91 13.03
C ASP A 101 -23.30 2.30 12.77
N ARG A 102 -22.00 2.42 12.42
CA ARG A 102 -21.33 3.71 12.27
C ARG A 102 -20.10 3.69 11.37
N VAL A 103 -19.73 4.88 10.89
CA VAL A 103 -18.48 5.20 10.20
C VAL A 103 -17.70 6.25 11.02
N PRO A 104 -16.41 6.05 11.33
CA PRO A 104 -15.65 4.83 11.10
C PRO A 104 -16.05 3.73 12.09
N THR A 105 -15.85 2.47 11.72
CA THR A 105 -15.96 1.32 12.64
C THR A 105 -14.68 1.17 13.47
N GLU A 106 -14.80 0.68 14.70
CA GLU A 106 -13.66 0.43 15.60
C GLU A 106 -13.14 -1.02 15.50
N ASP A 107 -14.00 -1.96 15.10
CA ASP A 107 -13.60 -3.37 14.95
C ASP A 107 -12.95 -3.60 13.59
N HIS A 108 -11.70 -4.04 13.60
CA HIS A 108 -10.93 -4.37 12.40
C HIS A 108 -10.49 -5.84 12.47
N PRO A 109 -10.94 -6.70 11.53
CA PRO A 109 -10.45 -8.07 11.44
C PRO A 109 -8.93 -8.11 11.28
N ALA A 110 -8.26 -8.91 12.11
CA ALA A 110 -6.82 -9.02 12.07
C ALA A 110 -6.33 -9.44 10.67
N GLY A 111 -5.40 -8.67 10.11
CA GLY A 111 -4.83 -8.92 8.78
C GLY A 111 -5.62 -8.33 7.60
N TYR A 112 -6.74 -7.66 7.84
CA TYR A 112 -7.48 -6.95 6.81
C TYR A 112 -7.17 -5.45 6.85
N GLY A 113 -7.35 -4.77 5.72
CA GLY A 113 -7.15 -3.32 5.60
C GLY A 113 -8.23 -2.53 6.34
N GLY A 114 -8.12 -1.20 6.29
CA GLY A 114 -9.23 -0.33 6.67
C GLY A 114 -10.44 -0.60 5.76
N PRO A 115 -11.67 -0.62 6.28
CA PRO A 115 -12.82 -0.96 5.47
C PRO A 115 -13.30 0.22 4.64
N ASP A 116 -13.59 -0.02 3.37
CA ASP A 116 -14.46 0.86 2.61
C ASP A 116 -15.91 0.60 3.02
N TYR A 117 -16.77 1.61 2.95
CA TYR A 117 -18.15 1.50 3.41
C TYR A 117 -19.12 1.63 2.24
N ARG A 118 -20.12 0.76 2.21
CA ARG A 118 -21.32 0.94 1.37
C ARG A 118 -22.45 1.42 2.27
N VAL A 119 -22.94 2.63 2.01
CA VAL A 119 -23.95 3.30 2.82
C VAL A 119 -25.25 3.39 2.04
N ARG A 120 -26.30 2.75 2.54
CA ARG A 120 -27.65 2.91 1.97
C ARG A 120 -28.27 4.19 2.53
N LEU A 121 -28.49 5.15 1.65
CA LEU A 121 -29.05 6.46 1.98
C LEU A 121 -30.47 6.56 1.45
N ARG A 122 -31.42 6.79 2.35
CA ARG A 122 -32.81 7.07 2.00
C ARG A 122 -33.01 8.57 1.80
N ILE A 123 -33.41 8.96 0.60
CA ILE A 123 -33.50 10.35 0.16
C ILE A 123 -34.94 10.73 -0.25
N PRO A 124 -35.31 12.02 -0.19
CA PRO A 124 -36.59 12.49 -0.73
C PRO A 124 -36.74 12.12 -2.22
N SER A 125 -37.97 11.84 -2.66
CA SER A 125 -38.23 11.72 -4.09
C SER A 125 -37.93 13.01 -4.82
N GLY A 126 -37.35 12.88 -6.02
CA GLY A 126 -37.01 14.04 -6.86
C GLY A 126 -35.72 14.74 -6.46
N THR A 127 -34.97 14.23 -5.46
CA THR A 127 -33.59 14.66 -5.23
C THR A 127 -32.81 14.56 -6.54
N LEU A 128 -32.20 15.67 -6.94
CA LEU A 128 -31.34 15.72 -8.12
C LEU A 128 -30.04 14.99 -7.79
N LEU A 129 -29.74 13.97 -8.58
CA LEU A 129 -28.52 13.18 -8.48
C LEU A 129 -27.62 13.52 -9.68
N PRO A 130 -26.28 13.48 -9.52
CA PRO A 130 -25.38 13.76 -10.62
C PRO A 130 -25.50 12.66 -11.69
N ASP A 131 -25.40 13.06 -12.96
CA ASP A 131 -25.32 12.13 -14.07
C ASP A 131 -23.91 11.51 -14.14
N PRO A 132 -23.76 10.26 -14.65
CA PRO A 132 -22.46 9.69 -14.95
C PRO A 132 -21.67 10.60 -15.89
N ALA A 133 -20.50 11.05 -15.44
CA ALA A 133 -19.57 11.71 -16.34
C ALA A 133 -18.98 10.69 -17.33
N PRO A 134 -18.63 11.10 -18.56
CA PRO A 134 -17.72 10.33 -19.39
C PRO A 134 -16.48 10.02 -18.57
N GLU A 135 -15.96 8.80 -18.68
CA GLU A 135 -14.70 8.41 -18.06
C GLU A 135 -13.65 9.45 -18.49
N VAL A 136 -13.22 10.28 -17.55
CA VAL A 136 -12.07 11.15 -17.79
C VAL A 136 -10.93 10.14 -17.86
N GLU A 137 -10.30 9.99 -19.03
CA GLU A 137 -9.02 9.30 -19.14
C GLU A 137 -8.12 9.94 -18.09
N LEU A 138 -7.97 9.25 -16.95
CA LEU A 138 -6.90 9.54 -16.03
C LEU A 138 -5.65 9.49 -16.91
N SER A 139 -4.88 10.58 -16.92
CA SER A 139 -3.61 10.66 -17.64
C SER A 139 -2.94 9.30 -17.55
N PRO A 140 -2.51 8.70 -18.68
CA PRO A 140 -2.06 7.31 -18.70
C PRO A 140 -1.19 7.11 -17.48
N THR A 141 -1.61 6.19 -16.60
CA THR A 141 -0.72 5.70 -15.55
C THR A 141 0.58 5.42 -16.29
N LEU A 142 1.64 6.16 -15.93
CA LEU A 142 2.97 5.88 -16.45
C LEU A 142 3.09 4.36 -16.40
N ASP A 143 3.35 3.74 -17.54
CA ASP A 143 3.43 2.29 -17.64
C ASP A 143 4.76 1.89 -16.97
N ILE A 144 4.79 2.03 -15.64
CA ILE A 144 5.94 1.71 -14.77
C ILE A 144 6.14 0.19 -14.75
N ASP A 145 5.18 -0.57 -15.28
CA ASP A 145 5.19 -2.03 -15.34
C ASP A 145 5.78 -2.60 -16.65
N GLY A 146 6.47 -1.77 -17.44
CA GLY A 146 7.25 -2.25 -18.57
C GLY A 146 8.17 -3.43 -18.16
N PRO A 147 8.22 -4.53 -18.93
CA PRO A 147 9.04 -5.68 -18.55
C PRO A 147 10.51 -5.28 -18.46
N PRO A 148 11.27 -5.82 -17.50
CA PRO A 148 12.69 -5.50 -17.39
C PRO A 148 13.45 -5.97 -18.63
N PRO A 149 14.66 -5.43 -18.87
CA PRO A 149 15.50 -5.90 -19.94
C PRO A 149 15.67 -7.43 -19.91
N PRO A 150 15.43 -8.16 -21.01
CA PRO A 150 15.45 -9.64 -21.01
C PRO A 150 16.75 -10.28 -20.53
N ARG A 151 17.86 -9.53 -20.59
CA ARG A 151 19.18 -9.93 -20.08
C ARG A 151 19.23 -10.04 -18.54
N MET A 152 18.39 -9.30 -17.82
CA MET A 152 18.40 -9.23 -16.36
C MET A 152 17.67 -10.41 -15.73
N LEU A 153 16.53 -10.82 -16.29
CA LEU A 153 15.67 -11.86 -15.71
C LEU A 153 16.43 -13.16 -15.37
N PRO A 154 17.30 -13.72 -16.24
CA PRO A 154 18.09 -14.90 -15.88
C PRO A 154 19.05 -14.67 -14.71
N LEU A 155 19.60 -13.46 -14.58
CA LEU A 155 20.54 -13.11 -13.51
C LEU A 155 19.83 -12.95 -12.16
N LEU A 156 18.64 -12.33 -12.17
CA LEU A 156 17.77 -12.22 -10.99
C LEU A 156 17.26 -13.60 -10.56
N THR A 157 16.74 -14.40 -11.49
CA THR A 157 16.30 -15.78 -11.24
C THR A 157 17.42 -16.62 -10.62
N LYS A 158 18.64 -16.48 -11.14
CA LYS A 158 19.81 -17.15 -10.58
C LYS A 158 20.11 -16.70 -9.16
N LEU A 159 20.09 -15.38 -8.88
CA LEU A 159 20.30 -14.87 -7.53
C LEU A 159 19.29 -15.44 -6.54
N ILE A 160 18.00 -15.49 -6.91
CA ILE A 160 16.98 -16.07 -6.04
C ILE A 160 17.24 -17.56 -5.79
N THR A 161 17.64 -18.30 -6.83
CA THR A 161 17.97 -19.73 -6.71
C THR A 161 19.17 -19.94 -5.79
N ASP A 162 20.21 -19.12 -5.92
CA ASP A 162 21.41 -19.19 -5.09
C ASP A 162 21.05 -18.90 -3.62
N VAL A 163 20.23 -17.87 -3.35
CA VAL A 163 19.72 -17.56 -1.99
C VAL A 163 18.89 -18.70 -1.42
N ALA A 164 17.94 -19.23 -2.18
CA ALA A 164 17.09 -20.34 -1.73
C ALA A 164 17.92 -21.60 -1.42
N SER A 165 18.98 -21.85 -2.21
CA SER A 165 19.87 -22.97 -1.98
C SER A 165 20.77 -22.78 -0.75
N GLU A 166 21.20 -21.55 -0.47
CA GLU A 166 22.11 -21.25 0.65
C GLU A 166 21.37 -21.15 1.98
N PHE A 167 20.23 -20.45 2.02
CA PHE A 167 19.53 -20.12 3.26
C PHE A 167 18.29 -20.99 3.53
N GLY A 168 17.77 -21.70 2.50
CA GLY A 168 16.63 -22.61 2.65
C GLY A 168 15.46 -21.98 3.41
N ASP A 169 14.99 -22.68 4.44
CA ASP A 169 13.85 -22.28 5.26
C ASP A 169 14.09 -21.06 6.18
N ALA A 170 15.30 -20.48 6.20
CA ALA A 170 15.58 -19.27 6.97
C ALA A 170 14.99 -18.00 6.35
N VAL A 171 14.65 -18.05 5.05
CA VAL A 171 14.11 -16.92 4.27
C VAL A 171 12.88 -17.35 3.50
N ASP A 172 11.80 -16.58 3.64
CA ASP A 172 10.65 -16.65 2.77
C ASP A 172 10.89 -15.80 1.52
N VAL A 173 10.67 -16.40 0.34
CA VAL A 173 10.88 -15.75 -0.96
C VAL A 173 9.52 -15.48 -1.60
N LEU A 174 9.13 -14.21 -1.65
CA LEU A 174 7.94 -13.75 -2.34
C LEU A 174 8.33 -13.23 -3.72
N ARG A 175 7.72 -13.77 -4.79
CA ARG A 175 8.06 -13.48 -6.19
C ARG A 175 6.86 -12.89 -6.92
N GLY A 176 7.12 -11.95 -7.82
CA GLY A 176 6.16 -11.35 -8.72
C GLY A 176 6.83 -10.94 -10.03
N ARG A 177 6.01 -10.61 -11.04
CA ARG A 177 6.46 -10.14 -12.37
C ARG A 177 7.60 -10.98 -12.95
N ASP A 178 7.43 -12.30 -12.99
CA ASP A 178 8.44 -13.25 -13.53
C ASP A 178 9.83 -13.09 -12.90
N ASP A 179 9.90 -12.98 -11.57
CA ASP A 179 11.12 -12.77 -10.77
C ASP A 179 11.76 -11.36 -10.91
N ALA A 180 11.11 -10.42 -11.61
CA ALA A 180 11.51 -9.01 -11.65
C ALA A 180 11.26 -8.28 -10.32
N SER A 181 10.23 -8.68 -9.58
CA SER A 181 9.86 -8.13 -8.27
C SER A 181 9.95 -9.21 -7.21
N VAL A 182 10.82 -9.02 -6.22
CA VAL A 182 11.07 -10.05 -5.20
C VAL A 182 11.26 -9.44 -3.82
N THR A 183 10.72 -10.12 -2.81
CA THR A 183 11.03 -9.87 -1.40
C THR A 183 11.64 -11.12 -0.78
N LEU A 184 12.84 -10.97 -0.22
CA LEU A 184 13.53 -11.93 0.64
C LEU A 184 13.28 -11.55 2.10
N GLN A 185 12.33 -12.24 2.73
CA GLN A 185 11.93 -11.97 4.11
C GLN A 185 12.58 -13.00 5.04
N PRO A 186 13.59 -12.63 5.86
CA PRO A 186 14.13 -13.53 6.86
C PRO A 186 13.08 -13.83 7.94
N ARG A 187 13.08 -15.07 8.44
CA ARG A 187 12.20 -15.50 9.54
C ARG A 187 12.74 -15.12 10.91
N ARG A 188 14.05 -14.85 11.01
CA ARG A 188 14.70 -14.46 12.25
C ARG A 188 14.31 -13.03 12.63
N GLU A 189 13.83 -12.84 13.84
CA GLU A 189 13.54 -11.52 14.39
C GLU A 189 14.81 -10.64 14.43
N GLY A 190 14.65 -9.37 14.05
CA GLY A 190 15.74 -8.39 14.01
C GLY A 190 16.64 -8.49 12.77
N ALA A 191 16.49 -9.51 11.92
CA ALA A 191 17.21 -9.62 10.66
C ALA A 191 16.62 -8.69 9.59
N ALA A 192 17.47 -8.21 8.67
CA ALA A 192 17.05 -7.26 7.65
C ALA A 192 16.46 -7.96 6.41
N ALA A 193 15.26 -7.55 5.99
CA ALA A 193 14.66 -8.00 4.72
C ALA A 193 15.26 -7.27 3.52
N VAL A 194 15.35 -7.96 2.39
CA VAL A 194 15.85 -7.40 1.12
C VAL A 194 14.76 -7.50 0.07
N ARG A 195 14.59 -6.45 -0.73
CA ARG A 195 13.58 -6.37 -1.78
C ARG A 195 14.19 -5.79 -3.04
N TRP A 196 13.62 -6.10 -4.19
CA TRP A 196 13.94 -5.35 -5.41
C TRP A 196 12.78 -5.37 -6.40
N ASN A 197 12.79 -4.37 -7.27
CA ASN A 197 11.98 -4.29 -8.48
C ASN A 197 12.89 -3.97 -9.66
N ALA A 198 12.69 -4.68 -10.77
CA ALA A 198 13.34 -4.40 -12.04
C ALA A 198 12.27 -3.97 -13.06
N ASP A 199 12.41 -2.75 -13.53
CA ASP A 199 11.58 -2.16 -14.58
C ASP A 199 12.41 -1.94 -15.85
N LEU A 200 11.85 -1.27 -16.85
CA LEU A 200 12.42 -1.14 -18.19
C LEU A 200 13.84 -0.55 -18.20
N ASP A 201 14.12 0.42 -17.33
CA ASP A 201 15.36 1.19 -17.30
C ASP A 201 15.99 1.30 -15.89
N GLN A 202 15.41 0.66 -14.88
CA GLN A 202 15.85 0.78 -13.50
C GLN A 202 15.77 -0.54 -12.74
N LEU A 203 16.81 -0.85 -11.98
CA LEU A 203 16.78 -1.84 -10.91
C LEU A 203 16.81 -1.09 -9.58
N THR A 204 15.76 -1.21 -8.79
CA THR A 204 15.72 -0.64 -7.45
C THR A 204 15.85 -1.75 -6.44
N ALA A 205 16.81 -1.63 -5.52
CA ALA A 205 17.01 -2.54 -4.41
C ALA A 205 16.70 -1.85 -3.08
N GLU A 206 16.08 -2.56 -2.16
CA GLU A 206 15.78 -2.08 -0.82
C GLU A 206 16.31 -3.05 0.24
N ILE A 207 16.85 -2.50 1.33
CA ILE A 207 17.05 -3.22 2.59
C ILE A 207 16.23 -2.47 3.64
N GLU A 208 15.24 -3.14 4.21
CA GLU A 208 14.18 -2.47 4.99
C GLU A 208 13.49 -1.35 4.22
N TYR A 209 13.88 -0.10 4.45
CA TYR A 209 13.38 1.12 3.80
C TYR A 209 14.51 1.99 3.23
N ALA A 210 15.72 1.43 3.15
CA ALA A 210 16.86 2.04 2.49
C ALA A 210 16.84 1.63 1.02
N GLU A 211 16.82 2.60 0.12
CA GLU A 211 16.67 2.37 -1.31
C GLU A 211 17.97 2.69 -2.06
N TRP A 212 18.33 1.82 -3.00
CA TRP A 212 19.42 2.02 -3.95
C TRP A 212 18.88 1.88 -5.38
N ALA A 213 19.05 2.93 -6.17
CA ALA A 213 18.91 2.86 -7.62
C ALA A 213 20.19 2.24 -8.21
N LEU A 214 20.04 1.10 -8.86
CA LEU A 214 21.11 0.32 -9.47
C LEU A 214 20.99 0.39 -10.99
N THR A 215 22.10 0.13 -11.68
CA THR A 215 22.10 0.01 -13.14
C THR A 215 21.36 -1.25 -13.57
N ASP A 216 20.76 -1.22 -14.77
CA ASP A 216 20.00 -2.31 -15.38
C ASP A 216 20.91 -3.35 -16.09
N ASP A 217 22.10 -3.59 -15.53
CA ASP A 217 23.14 -4.43 -16.13
C ASP A 217 23.82 -5.35 -15.09
N GLU A 218 24.82 -6.11 -15.54
CA GLU A 218 25.56 -7.04 -14.67
C GLU A 218 26.22 -6.36 -13.47
N SER A 219 26.59 -5.08 -13.59
CA SER A 219 27.21 -4.34 -12.48
C SER A 219 26.18 -3.99 -11.40
N GLY A 220 24.95 -3.62 -11.79
CA GLY A 220 23.85 -3.42 -10.86
C GLY A 220 23.43 -4.72 -10.17
N ILE A 221 23.40 -5.83 -10.91
CA ILE A 221 23.18 -7.16 -10.31
C ILE A 221 24.28 -7.52 -9.30
N ALA A 222 25.55 -7.19 -9.60
CA ALA A 222 26.64 -7.42 -8.66
C ALA A 222 26.47 -6.62 -7.37
N VAL A 223 26.02 -5.35 -7.45
CA VAL A 223 25.67 -4.56 -6.27
C VAL A 223 24.51 -5.17 -5.51
N LEU A 224 23.43 -5.60 -6.20
CA LEU A 224 22.30 -6.29 -5.56
C LEU A 224 22.75 -7.54 -4.79
N ARG A 225 23.67 -8.33 -5.36
CA ARG A 225 24.26 -9.49 -4.67
C ARG A 225 25.00 -9.10 -3.40
N ASP A 226 25.79 -8.03 -3.45
CA ASP A 226 26.50 -7.54 -2.26
C ASP A 226 25.53 -7.06 -1.18
N LEU A 227 24.44 -6.37 -1.56
CA LEU A 227 23.39 -5.93 -0.64
C LEU A 227 22.70 -7.12 0.02
N VAL A 228 22.32 -8.14 -0.75
CA VAL A 228 21.76 -9.41 -0.23
C VAL A 228 22.73 -10.07 0.76
N ALA A 229 24.01 -10.22 0.37
CA ALA A 229 25.01 -10.85 1.23
C ALA A 229 25.33 -10.02 2.50
N ALA A 230 25.25 -8.69 2.43
CA ALA A 230 25.41 -7.82 3.58
C ALA A 230 24.24 -8.00 4.57
N ALA A 231 23.00 -7.97 4.09
CA ALA A 231 21.81 -8.19 4.92
C ALA A 231 21.82 -9.59 5.55
N ALA A 232 22.10 -10.62 4.75
CA ALA A 232 22.16 -12.01 5.21
C ALA A 232 23.18 -12.25 6.32
N ALA A 233 24.29 -11.52 6.27
CA ALA A 233 25.36 -11.58 7.28
C ALA A 233 25.17 -10.62 8.47
N GLY A 234 24.06 -9.86 8.55
CA GLY A 234 23.83 -8.88 9.61
C GLY A 234 24.77 -7.66 9.53
N ARG A 235 25.24 -7.33 8.32
CA ARG A 235 26.19 -6.22 8.05
C ARG A 235 25.51 -5.01 7.43
N PHE A 236 24.25 -4.83 7.80
CA PHE A 236 23.45 -3.65 7.53
C PHE A 236 23.29 -2.86 8.83
N ALA A 237 23.47 -1.55 8.78
CA ALA A 237 23.32 -0.67 9.92
C ALA A 237 22.64 0.63 9.51
N GLU A 238 21.91 1.22 10.44
CA GLU A 238 21.29 2.52 10.26
C GLU A 238 21.76 3.47 11.37
N THR A 239 21.97 4.72 11.00
CA THR A 239 22.19 5.82 11.93
C THR A 239 21.21 6.93 11.60
N VAL A 240 20.89 7.77 12.58
CA VAL A 240 19.93 8.87 12.38
C VAL A 240 20.49 10.18 12.89
N GLU A 241 20.44 11.19 12.03
CA GLU A 241 20.76 12.58 12.36
C GLU A 241 19.52 13.44 12.08
N GLY A 242 18.91 13.98 13.14
CA GLY A 242 17.62 14.67 13.04
C GLY A 242 16.50 13.72 12.59
N TRP A 243 16.10 13.86 11.33
CA TRP A 243 15.08 13.04 10.63
C TRP A 243 15.61 12.37 9.38
N THR A 244 16.93 12.41 9.18
CA THR A 244 17.59 11.74 8.09
C THR A 244 18.20 10.45 8.62
N ILE A 245 17.79 9.32 8.04
CA ILE A 245 18.38 8.01 8.30
C ILE A 245 19.46 7.78 7.24
N THR A 246 20.67 7.49 7.70
CA THR A 246 21.77 7.01 6.85
C THR A 246 21.90 5.51 7.04
N SER A 247 21.72 4.78 5.95
CA SER A 247 21.71 3.33 5.90
C SER A 247 22.98 2.84 5.22
N ILE A 248 23.66 1.89 5.84
CA ILE A 248 25.00 1.44 5.45
C ILE A 248 24.98 -0.08 5.33
N ALA A 249 25.23 -0.59 4.12
CA ALA A 249 25.46 -2.01 3.87
C ALA A 249 26.95 -2.25 3.57
N THR A 250 27.56 -3.23 4.25
CA THR A 250 28.99 -3.55 4.08
C THR A 250 29.18 -4.94 3.48
N ALA A 251 29.74 -5.00 2.26
CA ALA A 251 30.04 -6.24 1.54
C ALA A 251 31.17 -7.05 2.20
N ALA A 252 31.36 -8.31 1.80
CA ALA A 252 32.42 -9.23 2.31
C ALA A 252 33.83 -8.61 2.26
N GLU A 253 34.12 -7.91 1.17
CA GLU A 253 35.39 -7.26 0.89
C GLU A 253 35.56 -5.87 1.53
N GLY A 254 34.60 -5.43 2.36
CA GLY A 254 34.65 -4.13 3.03
C GLY A 254 34.17 -2.95 2.19
N ARG A 255 33.69 -3.19 0.96
CA ARG A 255 33.00 -2.19 0.16
C ARG A 255 31.71 -1.74 0.87
N VAL A 256 31.46 -0.44 0.86
CA VAL A 256 30.33 0.19 1.56
C VAL A 256 29.35 0.78 0.56
N TYR A 257 28.06 0.50 0.79
CA TYR A 257 26.93 1.09 0.07
C TYR A 257 26.12 1.94 1.04
N GLU A 258 25.89 3.19 0.67
CA GLU A 258 25.18 4.16 1.51
C GLU A 258 23.88 4.59 0.82
N ALA A 259 22.80 4.66 1.58
CA ALA A 259 21.54 5.27 1.17
C ALA A 259 21.05 6.24 2.26
N ARG A 260 20.42 7.33 1.85
CA ARG A 260 19.87 8.34 2.78
C ARG A 260 18.38 8.51 2.55
N THR A 261 17.62 8.45 3.63
CA THR A 261 16.16 8.63 3.62
C THR A 261 15.78 9.75 4.58
N SER A 262 15.11 10.77 4.07
CA SER A 262 14.52 11.82 4.90
C SER A 262 13.12 11.39 5.32
N VAL A 263 12.87 11.30 6.63
CA VAL A 263 11.56 10.97 7.19
C VAL A 263 10.73 12.25 7.30
N SER A 264 9.65 12.32 6.54
CA SER A 264 8.70 13.44 6.62
C SER A 264 7.99 13.45 7.97
N ARG A 265 8.00 14.61 8.65
CA ARG A 265 7.10 14.88 9.77
C ARG A 265 5.75 15.32 9.22
N PHE A 266 4.78 14.44 9.22
CA PHE A 266 3.40 14.89 9.15
C PHE A 266 3.00 15.40 10.54
N PRO A 267 2.44 16.62 10.66
CA PRO A 267 1.92 17.08 11.95
C PRO A 267 0.88 16.05 12.43
N LEU A 268 1.12 15.49 13.61
CA LEU A 268 0.20 14.57 14.29
C LEU A 268 -1.17 15.27 14.43
N GLY A 269 -2.09 14.95 13.53
CA GLY A 269 -3.39 15.61 13.40
C GLY A 269 -4.32 14.97 12.37
N GLY A 270 -3.82 14.09 11.50
CA GLY A 270 -4.61 13.19 10.67
C GLY A 270 -3.91 11.84 10.59
N THR A 271 -4.61 10.76 10.91
CA THR A 271 -4.16 9.38 10.74
C THR A 271 -4.11 9.03 9.26
N VAL A 272 -3.05 9.47 8.58
CA VAL A 272 -2.71 8.92 7.27
C VAL A 272 -2.19 7.51 7.52
N VAL A 273 -2.93 6.53 6.99
CA VAL A 273 -2.53 5.13 6.99
C VAL A 273 -1.44 4.97 5.93
N VAL A 274 -0.18 5.10 6.32
CA VAL A 274 0.90 4.44 5.57
C VAL A 274 0.93 3.01 6.08
N VAL A 275 0.40 2.06 5.29
CA VAL A 275 0.58 0.61 5.54
C VAL A 275 1.99 0.22 5.13
N GLY A 276 2.95 0.70 5.89
CA GLY A 276 4.34 0.31 5.90
C GLY A 276 4.82 0.71 7.30
N GLY A 277 5.38 -0.25 8.05
CA GLY A 277 5.94 -0.07 9.39
C GLY A 277 6.42 1.36 9.67
N SER A 278 6.00 1.89 10.82
CA SER A 278 6.00 3.33 11.01
C SER A 278 7.42 3.88 10.85
N ALA A 279 7.59 4.93 10.04
CA ALA A 279 8.89 5.60 9.91
C ALA A 279 9.45 6.03 11.28
N LEU A 280 8.57 6.17 12.28
CA LEU A 280 8.90 6.36 13.69
C LEU A 280 9.61 5.13 14.30
N GLU A 281 9.07 3.92 14.18
CA GLU A 281 9.72 2.68 14.66
C GLU A 281 11.11 2.50 14.04
N ARG A 282 11.26 2.80 12.74
CA ARG A 282 12.58 2.78 12.08
C ARG A 282 13.53 3.80 12.70
N VAL A 283 13.08 5.03 12.93
CA VAL A 283 13.88 6.07 13.61
C VAL A 283 14.25 5.63 15.03
N GLU A 284 13.32 5.05 15.78
CA GLU A 284 13.56 4.55 17.14
C GLU A 284 14.58 3.42 17.15
N ARG A 285 14.47 2.46 16.23
CA ARG A 285 15.48 1.43 16.03
C ARG A 285 16.84 2.02 15.69
N ALA A 286 16.93 2.92 14.71
CA ALA A 286 18.19 3.57 14.35
C ALA A 286 18.80 4.35 15.54
N ARG A 287 18.00 4.93 16.42
CA ARG A 287 18.46 5.58 17.68
C ARG A 287 18.93 4.59 18.73
N SER A 288 18.31 3.42 18.82
CA SER A 288 18.71 2.38 19.78
C SER A 288 20.15 1.90 19.53
N GLY A 289 20.59 1.93 18.27
CA GLY A 289 21.87 1.37 17.86
C GLY A 289 21.87 -0.17 17.83
N ASP A 290 20.71 -0.80 17.99
CA ASP A 290 20.58 -2.25 17.94
C ASP A 290 20.92 -2.76 16.53
N PRO A 291 21.93 -3.64 16.39
CA PRO A 291 22.36 -4.10 15.08
C PRO A 291 21.30 -5.00 14.44
N PHE A 292 21.28 -5.03 13.11
CA PHE A 292 20.60 -6.10 12.39
C PHE A 292 21.37 -7.41 12.58
N VAL A 293 20.64 -8.49 12.84
CA VAL A 293 21.24 -9.81 13.04
C VAL A 293 21.33 -10.58 11.72
N PRO A 294 22.26 -11.55 11.58
CA PRO A 294 22.34 -12.40 10.39
C PRO A 294 21.10 -13.28 10.22
N TRP A 295 20.75 -13.64 8.99
CA TRP A 295 19.57 -14.46 8.67
C TRP A 295 19.59 -15.83 9.34
N VAL A 296 20.77 -16.40 9.52
CA VAL A 296 21.02 -17.67 10.21
C VAL A 296 21.94 -17.44 11.40
N ASP A 297 21.87 -18.32 12.41
CA ASP A 297 22.85 -18.30 13.48
C ASP A 297 24.24 -18.65 12.96
N ALA A 298 25.27 -18.04 13.56
CA ALA A 298 26.64 -18.49 13.33
C ALA A 298 26.78 -19.91 13.88
N VAL A 299 27.10 -20.86 13.01
CA VAL A 299 27.41 -22.25 13.37
C VAL A 299 28.77 -22.32 14.08
#